data_AF-A0A067JNV6-F1
#
_entry.id   AF-A0A067JNV6-F1
#
_cell.length_a   1.000
_cell.length_b   1.000
_cell.length_c   1.000
_cell.angle_alpha   90.00
_cell.angle_beta   90.00
_cell.angle_gamma   90.00
#
_symmetry.space_group_name_H-M   'P 1'
#
loop_
_entity.id
_entity.type
_entity.pdbx_description
1 polymer ?
#
loop_
_entity_poly.entity_id
_entity_poly.type
_entity_poly.pdbx_seq_one_letter_code
_entity_poly.pdbx_strand_id
1 'polypeptide(L)'
;MTNRLCDKLLNGKDQHRDIASIALKTIVSEVTTQSLAQSILICLSPQLIKGITSPGMSTEIKCESLDILCDVLHKFGNLMATDHELLLNALLSQLNSNQASVRKKTVSCIVSLASSLSDDLLAKATIEVVQSLRSKGVKPEMTCTNIQMIGALSCAVGYRFGPHLGDTVPVLINYCTSASENDEELREYSLQALESFLLRCPRDISSYCDEILHLTLEYLRYDPNFTDNMEEDTDDKSHEEEEDEYVFCKVCELMNNACP
;
A
#
# COMPACT_ATOMS: atom_id res chain seq x y z
N MET A 1 16.66 -7.41 -32.34
CA MET A 1 17.44 -7.79 -31.14
C MET A 1 16.51 -8.07 -29.96
N THR A 2 15.64 -7.13 -29.59
CA THR A 2 14.66 -7.23 -28.49
C THR A 2 13.84 -8.52 -28.50
N ASN A 3 13.33 -8.96 -29.65
CA ASN A 3 12.57 -10.23 -29.76
C ASN A 3 13.36 -11.46 -29.29
N ARG A 4 14.66 -11.53 -29.58
CA ARG A 4 15.50 -12.65 -29.14
C ARG A 4 15.76 -12.61 -27.63
N LEU A 5 15.83 -11.41 -27.04
CA LEU A 5 15.95 -11.26 -25.59
C LEU A 5 14.64 -11.61 -24.89
N CYS A 6 13.49 -11.22 -25.45
CA CYS A 6 12.19 -11.62 -24.93
C CYS A 6 12.00 -13.14 -24.98
N ASP A 7 12.40 -13.78 -26.07
CA ASP A 7 12.37 -15.25 -26.18
C ASP A 7 13.27 -15.92 -25.12
N LYS A 8 14.48 -15.40 -24.90
CA LYS A 8 15.37 -15.88 -23.83
C LYS A 8 14.82 -15.64 -22.43
N LEU A 9 14.10 -14.54 -22.21
CA LEU A 9 13.44 -14.26 -20.94
C LEU A 9 12.34 -15.31 -20.65
N LEU A 10 11.50 -15.59 -21.64
CA LEU A 10 10.32 -16.45 -21.45
C LEU A 10 10.64 -17.95 -21.54
N ASN A 11 11.56 -18.35 -22.43
CA ASN A 11 11.81 -19.75 -22.76
C ASN A 11 13.25 -20.19 -22.44
N GLY A 12 14.12 -19.27 -22.01
CA GLY A 12 15.51 -19.57 -21.72
C GLY A 12 15.71 -20.32 -20.39
N LYS A 13 16.88 -20.98 -20.29
CA LYS A 13 17.43 -21.48 -19.02
C LYS A 13 17.77 -20.31 -18.10
N ASP A 14 17.84 -20.57 -16.79
CA ASP A 14 17.94 -19.53 -15.75
C ASP A 14 19.08 -18.53 -16.00
N GLN A 15 20.31 -18.98 -16.25
CA GLN A 15 21.42 -18.07 -16.55
C GLN A 15 21.18 -17.18 -17.79
N HIS A 16 20.50 -17.71 -18.81
CA HIS A 16 20.17 -16.93 -20.00
C HIS A 16 19.02 -15.96 -19.74
N ARG A 17 18.11 -16.29 -18.82
CA ARG A 17 16.99 -15.44 -18.39
C ARG A 17 17.51 -14.20 -17.66
N ASP A 18 18.42 -14.38 -16.71
CA ASP A 18 18.98 -13.27 -15.93
C ASP A 18 19.73 -12.28 -16.83
N ILE A 19 20.58 -12.81 -17.74
CA ILE A 19 21.29 -11.99 -18.73
C ILE A 19 20.30 -11.26 -19.65
N ALA A 20 19.23 -11.94 -20.09
CA ALA A 20 18.22 -11.32 -20.94
C ALA A 20 17.44 -10.22 -20.21
N SER A 21 17.09 -10.44 -18.93
CA SER A 21 16.41 -9.45 -18.10
C SER A 21 17.27 -8.20 -17.90
N ILE A 22 18.53 -8.36 -17.50
CA ILE A 22 19.47 -7.25 -17.35
C ILE A 22 19.61 -6.49 -18.67
N ALA A 23 19.82 -7.19 -19.79
CA ALA A 23 19.94 -6.55 -21.10
C ALA A 23 18.68 -5.78 -21.50
N LEU A 24 17.48 -6.31 -21.20
CA LEU A 24 16.22 -5.62 -21.48
C LEU A 24 16.06 -4.36 -20.61
N LYS A 25 16.37 -4.42 -19.31
CA LYS A 25 16.36 -3.25 -18.42
C LYS A 25 17.34 -2.18 -18.87
N THR A 26 18.56 -2.57 -19.28
CA THR A 26 19.53 -1.64 -19.87
C THR A 26 19.03 -1.01 -21.17
N ILE A 27 18.41 -1.79 -22.06
CA ILE A 27 17.81 -1.21 -23.27
C ILE A 27 16.73 -0.18 -22.89
N VAL A 28 15.86 -0.49 -21.94
CA VAL A 28 14.82 0.43 -21.46
C VAL A 28 15.44 1.69 -20.86
N SER A 29 16.51 1.58 -20.05
CA SER A 29 17.19 2.73 -19.42
C SER A 29 17.89 3.63 -20.43
N GLU A 30 18.49 3.08 -21.49
CA GLU A 30 19.30 3.83 -22.46
C GLU A 30 18.48 4.45 -23.61
N VAL A 31 17.24 4.02 -23.82
CA VAL A 31 16.41 4.58 -24.90
C VAL A 31 15.97 6.01 -24.58
N THR A 32 16.44 6.98 -25.35
CA THR A 32 16.14 8.41 -25.14
C THR A 32 15.21 9.01 -26.19
N THR A 33 15.05 8.37 -27.35
CA THR A 33 14.23 8.89 -28.45
C THR A 33 12.85 8.22 -28.52
N GLN A 34 11.82 9.00 -28.80
CA GLN A 34 10.44 8.52 -28.86
C GLN A 34 10.23 7.47 -29.96
N SER A 35 10.82 7.66 -31.14
CA SER A 35 10.69 6.71 -32.26
C SER A 35 11.29 5.35 -31.94
N LEU A 36 12.43 5.32 -31.24
CA LEU A 36 13.05 4.07 -30.79
C LEU A 36 12.22 3.42 -29.67
N ALA A 37 11.73 4.22 -28.72
CA ALA A 37 10.83 3.72 -27.67
C ALA A 37 9.61 3.03 -28.28
N GLN A 38 8.90 3.69 -29.19
CA GLN A 38 7.74 3.13 -29.88
C GLN A 38 8.08 1.82 -30.62
N SER A 39 9.21 1.79 -31.34
CA SER A 39 9.67 0.58 -32.04
C SER A 39 9.93 -0.61 -31.10
N ILE A 40 10.53 -0.34 -29.92
CA ILE A 40 10.79 -1.36 -28.90
C ILE A 40 9.48 -1.83 -28.25
N LEU A 41 8.58 -0.91 -27.91
CA LEU A 41 7.32 -1.20 -27.22
C LEU A 41 6.41 -2.13 -28.02
N ILE A 42 6.34 -1.97 -29.36
CA ILE A 42 5.58 -2.84 -30.27
C ILE A 42 5.95 -4.32 -30.05
N CYS A 43 7.22 -4.60 -29.75
CA CYS A 43 7.71 -5.95 -29.53
C CYS A 43 7.70 -6.35 -28.06
N LEU A 44 8.12 -5.44 -27.16
CA LEU A 44 8.39 -5.75 -25.77
C LEU A 44 7.11 -5.90 -24.95
N SER A 45 6.16 -4.97 -25.10
CA SER A 45 4.94 -4.94 -24.29
C SER A 45 4.14 -6.26 -24.39
N PRO A 46 3.83 -6.78 -25.60
CA PRO A 46 3.12 -8.05 -25.73
C PRO A 46 3.84 -9.25 -25.08
N GLN A 47 5.18 -9.26 -25.08
CA GLN A 47 5.96 -10.35 -24.49
C GLN A 47 5.96 -10.30 -22.97
N LEU A 48 6.02 -9.10 -22.37
CA LEU A 48 5.93 -8.92 -20.92
C LEU A 48 4.53 -9.29 -20.42
N ILE A 49 3.47 -8.86 -21.13
CA ILE A 49 2.10 -9.27 -20.83
C ILE A 49 1.95 -10.80 -20.93
N LYS A 50 2.52 -11.40 -21.98
CA LYS A 50 2.54 -12.87 -22.12
C LYS A 50 3.25 -13.53 -20.93
N GLY A 51 4.37 -12.98 -20.46
CA GLY A 51 5.12 -13.52 -19.33
C GLY A 51 4.35 -13.54 -18.01
N ILE A 52 3.46 -12.57 -17.79
CA ILE A 52 2.65 -12.50 -16.55
C ILE A 52 1.32 -13.26 -16.66
N THR A 53 0.70 -13.30 -17.84
CA THR A 53 -0.65 -13.87 -18.03
C THR A 53 -0.66 -15.32 -18.53
N SER A 54 0.39 -15.79 -19.20
CA SER A 54 0.35 -17.13 -19.80
C SER A 54 0.27 -18.24 -18.74
N PRO A 55 -0.57 -19.26 -18.97
CA PRO A 55 -0.65 -20.41 -18.07
C PRO A 55 0.69 -21.15 -18.05
N GLY A 56 1.10 -21.62 -16.87
CA GLY A 56 2.34 -22.40 -16.70
C GLY A 56 3.62 -21.58 -16.57
N MET A 57 3.56 -20.24 -16.61
CA MET A 57 4.73 -19.39 -16.35
C MET A 57 5.17 -19.51 -14.88
N SER A 58 6.46 -19.72 -14.66
CA SER A 58 7.04 -19.79 -13.32
C SER A 58 6.96 -18.44 -12.60
N THR A 59 6.98 -18.47 -11.27
CA THR A 59 7.03 -17.25 -10.44
C THR A 59 8.18 -16.33 -10.81
N GLU A 60 9.34 -16.90 -11.15
CA GLU A 60 10.53 -16.17 -11.59
C GLU A 60 10.27 -15.39 -12.88
N ILE A 61 9.72 -16.05 -13.91
CA ILE A 61 9.40 -15.39 -15.19
C ILE A 61 8.39 -14.25 -14.97
N LYS A 62 7.38 -14.47 -14.13
CA LYS A 62 6.41 -13.43 -13.77
C LYS A 62 7.09 -12.24 -13.10
N CYS A 63 7.93 -12.50 -12.10
CA CYS A 63 8.66 -11.45 -11.37
C CYS A 63 9.59 -10.66 -12.29
N GLU A 64 10.38 -11.31 -13.14
CA GLU A 64 11.26 -10.62 -14.08
C GLU A 64 10.47 -9.83 -15.12
N SER A 65 9.37 -10.38 -15.63
CA SER A 65 8.49 -9.68 -16.57
C SER A 65 7.86 -8.44 -15.92
N LEU A 66 7.41 -8.53 -14.67
CA LEU A 66 6.88 -7.40 -13.92
C LEU A 66 7.95 -6.34 -13.66
N ASP A 67 9.18 -6.72 -13.31
CA ASP A 67 10.24 -5.73 -13.06
C ASP A 67 10.58 -4.93 -14.32
N ILE A 68 10.77 -5.62 -15.46
CA ILE A 68 11.01 -4.96 -16.74
C ILE A 68 9.81 -4.09 -17.12
N LEU A 69 8.59 -4.60 -16.90
CA LEU A 69 7.37 -3.85 -17.19
C LEU A 69 7.25 -2.59 -16.31
N CYS A 70 7.65 -2.65 -15.04
CA CYS A 70 7.67 -1.51 -14.15
C CYS A 70 8.59 -0.39 -14.71
N ASP A 71 9.79 -0.75 -15.15
CA ASP A 71 10.74 0.19 -15.77
C ASP A 71 10.18 0.80 -17.07
N VAL A 72 9.54 -0.03 -17.89
CA VAL A 72 8.88 0.39 -19.14
C VAL A 72 7.75 1.37 -18.86
N LEU A 73 6.88 1.05 -17.89
CA LEU A 73 5.72 1.87 -17.55
C LEU A 73 6.15 3.21 -16.94
N HIS A 74 7.13 3.20 -16.06
CA HIS A 74 7.67 4.41 -15.45
C HIS A 74 8.22 5.38 -16.50
N LYS A 75 8.91 4.85 -17.52
CA LYS A 75 9.58 5.69 -18.53
C LYS A 75 8.69 6.02 -19.74
N PHE A 76 7.85 5.09 -20.16
CA PHE A 76 7.14 5.16 -21.43
C PHE A 76 5.62 5.04 -21.30
N GLY A 77 5.05 5.03 -20.10
CA GLY A 77 3.60 4.85 -19.88
C GLY A 77 2.72 5.79 -20.74
N ASN A 78 3.14 7.05 -20.90
CA ASN A 78 2.42 8.03 -21.74
C ASN A 78 2.40 7.68 -23.25
N LEU A 79 3.35 6.88 -23.74
CA LEU A 79 3.39 6.44 -25.13
C LEU A 79 2.51 5.21 -25.38
N MET A 80 1.95 4.61 -24.33
CA MET A 80 1.23 3.33 -24.36
C MET A 80 -0.30 3.49 -24.22
N ALA A 81 -0.85 4.68 -24.49
CA ALA A 81 -2.26 5.00 -24.27
C ALA A 81 -3.23 3.98 -24.91
N THR A 82 -2.88 3.43 -26.08
CA THR A 82 -3.69 2.40 -26.78
C THR A 82 -3.71 1.05 -26.07
N ASP A 83 -2.69 0.78 -25.25
CA ASP A 83 -2.49 -0.51 -24.58
C ASP A 83 -2.86 -0.45 -23.09
N HIS A 84 -3.19 0.74 -22.56
CA HIS A 84 -3.44 0.95 -21.13
C HIS A 84 -4.50 0.01 -20.56
N GLU A 85 -5.63 -0.16 -21.26
CA GLU A 85 -6.68 -1.07 -20.79
C GLU A 85 -6.20 -2.52 -20.72
N LEU A 86 -5.48 -2.97 -21.75
CA LEU A 86 -4.95 -4.33 -21.82
C LEU A 86 -3.90 -4.56 -20.72
N LEU A 87 -2.97 -3.62 -20.53
CA LEU A 87 -1.96 -3.65 -19.48
C LEU A 87 -2.59 -3.66 -18.09
N LEU A 88 -3.57 -2.79 -17.85
CA LEU A 88 -4.25 -2.69 -16.58
C LEU A 88 -4.97 -4.00 -16.24
N ASN A 89 -5.74 -4.57 -17.17
CA ASN A 89 -6.41 -5.86 -16.96
C ASN A 89 -5.40 -7.00 -16.70
N ALA A 90 -4.29 -7.01 -17.42
CA ALA A 90 -3.23 -8.00 -17.23
C ALA A 90 -2.59 -7.88 -15.83
N LEU A 91 -2.34 -6.66 -15.35
CA LEU A 91 -1.79 -6.41 -14.01
C LEU A 91 -2.81 -6.75 -12.91
N LEU A 92 -4.05 -6.28 -13.01
CA LEU A 92 -5.09 -6.57 -12.01
C LEU A 92 -5.29 -8.08 -11.81
N SER A 93 -5.21 -8.88 -12.88
CA SER A 93 -5.28 -10.35 -12.78
C SER A 93 -4.17 -10.97 -11.90
N GLN A 94 -3.03 -10.31 -11.75
CA GLN A 94 -1.90 -10.81 -10.95
C GLN A 94 -2.00 -10.46 -9.46
N LEU A 95 -2.90 -9.56 -9.05
CA LEU A 95 -3.15 -9.25 -7.63
C LEU A 95 -3.71 -10.47 -6.87
N ASN A 96 -4.35 -11.39 -7.57
CA ASN A 96 -4.86 -12.65 -7.01
C ASN A 96 -3.82 -13.79 -7.01
N SER A 97 -2.56 -13.51 -7.34
CA SER A 97 -1.49 -14.53 -7.30
C SER A 97 -1.25 -15.02 -5.88
N ASN A 98 -1.10 -16.34 -5.69
CA ASN A 98 -0.69 -16.91 -4.39
C ASN A 98 0.71 -16.45 -3.97
N GLN A 99 1.56 -16.05 -4.92
CA GLN A 99 2.93 -15.62 -4.65
C GLN A 99 2.98 -14.13 -4.28
N ALA A 100 3.35 -13.82 -3.04
CA ALA A 100 3.43 -12.44 -2.55
C ALA A 100 4.39 -11.55 -3.36
N SER A 101 5.51 -12.09 -3.84
CA SER A 101 6.46 -11.37 -4.69
C SER A 101 5.84 -10.87 -5.99
N VAL A 102 4.99 -11.69 -6.61
CA VAL A 102 4.24 -11.32 -7.83
C VAL A 102 3.25 -10.22 -7.53
N ARG A 103 2.48 -10.34 -6.44
CA ARG A 103 1.51 -9.30 -6.06
C ARG A 103 2.18 -7.96 -5.78
N LYS A 104 3.25 -7.94 -4.98
CA LYS A 104 3.99 -6.70 -4.64
C LYS A 104 4.57 -6.01 -5.88
N LYS A 105 5.18 -6.76 -6.80
CA LYS A 105 5.70 -6.20 -8.07
C LYS A 105 4.58 -5.70 -8.99
N THR A 106 3.43 -6.37 -8.95
CA THR A 106 2.23 -5.93 -9.68
C THR A 106 1.74 -4.57 -9.18
N VAL A 107 1.70 -4.37 -7.86
CA VAL A 107 1.37 -3.06 -7.27
C VAL A 107 2.31 -1.98 -7.80
N SER A 108 3.63 -2.20 -7.79
CA SER A 108 4.60 -1.24 -8.33
C SER A 108 4.37 -0.90 -9.81
N CYS A 109 3.99 -1.89 -10.62
CA CYS A 109 3.65 -1.68 -12.03
C CYS A 109 2.39 -0.82 -12.19
N ILE A 110 1.32 -1.12 -11.44
CA ILE A 110 0.08 -0.34 -11.53
C ILE A 110 0.31 1.10 -11.09
N VAL A 111 1.06 1.31 -10.00
CA VAL A 111 1.46 2.64 -9.52
C VAL A 111 2.26 3.40 -10.58
N SER A 112 3.21 2.74 -11.26
CA SER A 112 3.97 3.36 -12.35
C SER A 112 3.10 3.73 -13.55
N LEU A 113 2.14 2.88 -13.91
CA LEU A 113 1.17 3.13 -14.99
C LEU A 113 0.17 4.23 -14.63
N ALA A 114 -0.24 4.33 -13.36
CA ALA A 114 -1.37 5.15 -12.91
C ALA A 114 -1.26 6.63 -13.28
N SER A 115 -0.05 7.18 -13.27
CA SER A 115 0.21 8.57 -13.66
C SER A 115 -0.21 8.88 -15.11
N SER A 116 -0.18 7.87 -15.99
CA SER A 116 -0.51 7.98 -17.41
C SER A 116 -1.94 7.55 -17.75
N LEU A 117 -2.66 6.88 -16.83
CA LEU A 117 -4.02 6.40 -17.06
C LEU A 117 -5.00 7.57 -17.22
N SER A 118 -6.05 7.36 -18.01
CA SER A 118 -7.24 8.21 -17.98
C SER A 118 -7.99 8.08 -16.65
N ASP A 119 -8.85 9.04 -16.32
CA ASP A 119 -9.67 8.98 -15.11
C ASP A 119 -10.64 7.78 -15.14
N ASP A 120 -11.16 7.40 -16.31
CA ASP A 120 -12.02 6.21 -16.47
C ASP A 120 -11.28 4.90 -16.10
N LEU A 121 -10.03 4.75 -16.57
CA LEU A 121 -9.23 3.56 -16.26
C LEU A 121 -8.74 3.56 -14.81
N LEU A 122 -8.43 4.73 -14.25
CA LEU A 122 -8.11 4.87 -12.83
C LEU A 122 -9.31 4.48 -11.96
N ALA A 123 -10.51 4.93 -12.33
CA ALA A 123 -11.75 4.55 -11.67
C ALA A 123 -11.99 3.04 -11.76
N LYS A 124 -11.83 2.45 -12.95
CA LYS A 124 -11.93 0.99 -13.16
C LYS A 124 -10.99 0.21 -12.22
N ALA A 125 -9.72 0.60 -12.16
CA ALA A 125 -8.73 -0.03 -11.29
C ALA A 125 -9.13 0.05 -9.81
N THR A 126 -9.57 1.23 -9.38
CA THR A 126 -9.95 1.48 -7.98
C THR A 126 -11.20 0.67 -7.61
N ILE A 127 -12.22 0.66 -8.47
CA ILE A 127 -13.45 -0.11 -8.27
C ILE A 127 -13.17 -1.61 -8.14
N GLU A 128 -12.35 -2.18 -9.03
CA GLU A 128 -12.04 -3.62 -9.02
C GLU A 128 -11.35 -4.03 -7.71
N VAL A 129 -10.43 -3.21 -7.21
CA VAL A 129 -9.69 -3.49 -5.97
C VAL A 129 -10.59 -3.31 -4.74
N VAL A 130 -11.42 -2.26 -4.72
CA VAL A 130 -12.39 -2.05 -3.64
C VAL A 130 -13.44 -3.17 -3.60
N GLN A 131 -13.90 -3.66 -4.76
CA GLN A 131 -14.78 -4.83 -4.83
C GLN A 131 -14.11 -6.09 -4.29
N SER A 132 -12.82 -6.29 -4.59
CA SER A 132 -12.04 -7.38 -4.01
C SER A 132 -11.94 -7.27 -2.49
N LEU A 133 -11.72 -6.07 -1.95
CA LEU A 133 -11.68 -5.83 -0.49
C LEU A 133 -13.05 -6.10 0.16
N ARG A 134 -14.15 -5.74 -0.50
CA ARG A 134 -15.50 -6.02 0.03
C ARG A 134 -15.90 -7.49 -0.05
N SER A 135 -15.18 -8.30 -0.83
CA SER A 135 -15.51 -9.70 -1.05
C SER A 135 -15.15 -10.58 0.14
N LYS A 136 -16.10 -11.41 0.59
CA LYS A 136 -15.85 -12.38 1.66
C LYS A 136 -15.00 -13.54 1.14
N GLY A 137 -14.00 -13.96 1.92
CA GLY A 137 -13.17 -15.14 1.62
C GLY A 137 -11.86 -14.85 0.87
N VAL A 138 -11.50 -13.59 0.67
CA VAL A 138 -10.15 -13.21 0.22
C VAL A 138 -9.14 -13.54 1.32
N LYS A 139 -8.00 -14.11 0.94
CA LYS A 139 -6.94 -14.45 1.89
C LYS A 139 -6.38 -13.18 2.57
N PRO A 140 -6.05 -13.21 3.87
CA PRO A 140 -5.54 -12.03 4.59
C PRO A 140 -4.35 -11.36 3.88
N GLU A 141 -3.40 -12.15 3.39
CA GLU A 141 -2.23 -11.70 2.63
C GLU A 141 -2.54 -10.98 1.31
N MET A 142 -3.68 -11.29 0.67
CA MET A 142 -4.18 -10.62 -0.54
C MET A 142 -4.92 -9.34 -0.16
N THR A 143 -5.72 -9.39 0.90
CA THR A 143 -6.37 -8.21 1.50
C THR A 143 -5.35 -7.13 1.84
N CYS A 144 -4.28 -7.48 2.57
CA CYS A 144 -3.19 -6.57 2.90
C CYS A 144 -2.55 -5.97 1.63
N THR A 145 -2.32 -6.79 0.59
CA THR A 145 -1.73 -6.30 -0.66
C THR A 145 -2.67 -5.32 -1.39
N ASN A 146 -3.97 -5.57 -1.39
CA ASN A 146 -4.97 -4.70 -2.02
C ASN A 146 -5.12 -3.36 -1.27
N ILE A 147 -5.02 -3.37 0.08
CA ILE A 147 -4.99 -2.14 0.88
C ILE A 147 -3.74 -1.31 0.54
N GLN A 148 -2.57 -1.96 0.53
CA GLN A 148 -1.32 -1.32 0.13
C GLN A 148 -1.40 -0.72 -1.29
N MET A 149 -2.02 -1.46 -2.22
CA MET A 149 -2.22 -0.97 -3.58
C MET A 149 -3.04 0.32 -3.61
N ILE A 150 -4.15 0.37 -2.90
CA ILE A 150 -5.03 1.54 -2.84
C ILE A 150 -4.29 2.75 -2.23
N GLY A 151 -3.55 2.56 -1.13
CA GLY A 151 -2.73 3.62 -0.53
C GLY A 151 -1.56 4.08 -1.41
N ALA A 152 -0.99 3.18 -2.20
CA ALA A 152 0.06 3.52 -3.17
C ALA A 152 -0.51 4.22 -4.40
N LEU A 153 -1.72 3.88 -4.82
CA LEU A 153 -2.41 4.49 -5.94
C LEU A 153 -2.74 5.95 -5.65
N SER A 154 -3.27 6.26 -4.45
CA SER A 154 -3.49 7.65 -4.02
C SER A 154 -2.20 8.47 -3.99
N CYS A 155 -1.08 7.87 -3.57
CA CYS A 155 0.23 8.50 -3.63
C CYS A 155 0.65 8.88 -5.06
N ALA A 156 0.40 8.01 -6.03
CA ALA A 156 0.81 8.20 -7.43
C ALA A 156 -0.05 9.21 -8.19
N VAL A 157 -1.36 9.23 -7.96
CA VAL A 157 -2.29 10.06 -8.74
C VAL A 157 -2.75 11.34 -8.02
N GLY A 158 -2.44 11.46 -6.73
CA GLY A 158 -2.71 12.65 -5.93
C GLY A 158 -4.20 12.99 -5.89
N TYR A 159 -4.53 14.25 -6.19
CA TYR A 159 -5.91 14.76 -6.16
C TYR A 159 -6.88 13.97 -7.05
N ARG A 160 -6.40 13.30 -8.09
CA ARG A 160 -7.23 12.46 -8.98
C ARG A 160 -7.87 11.29 -8.23
N PHE A 161 -7.35 10.94 -7.05
CA PHE A 161 -7.92 9.89 -6.21
C PHE A 161 -9.12 10.38 -5.37
N GLY A 162 -9.28 11.70 -5.19
CA GLY A 162 -10.33 12.31 -4.37
C GLY A 162 -11.75 11.77 -4.63
N PRO A 163 -12.20 11.64 -5.90
CA PRO A 163 -13.51 11.08 -6.24
C PRO A 163 -13.76 9.65 -5.75
N HIS A 164 -12.71 8.89 -5.40
CA HIS A 164 -12.80 7.49 -4.96
C HIS A 164 -12.79 7.33 -3.44
N LEU A 165 -12.66 8.42 -2.68
CA LEU A 165 -12.60 8.36 -1.22
C LEU A 165 -13.89 7.83 -0.59
N GLY A 166 -15.05 8.19 -1.16
CA GLY A 166 -16.35 7.73 -0.66
C GLY A 166 -16.51 6.21 -0.65
N ASP A 167 -15.83 5.52 -1.57
CA ASP A 167 -15.88 4.06 -1.66
C ASP A 167 -14.74 3.37 -0.90
N THR A 168 -13.64 4.06 -0.63
CA THR A 168 -12.41 3.49 -0.06
C THR A 168 -12.29 3.74 1.45
N VAL A 169 -12.55 4.95 1.93
CA VAL A 169 -12.38 5.32 3.35
C VAL A 169 -13.23 4.43 4.28
N PRO A 170 -14.54 4.21 4.04
CA PRO A 170 -15.35 3.37 4.92
C PRO A 170 -14.84 1.92 4.99
N VAL A 171 -14.27 1.40 3.90
CA VAL A 171 -13.72 0.05 3.85
C VAL A 171 -12.47 -0.05 4.74
N LEU A 172 -11.57 0.93 4.67
CA LEU A 172 -10.36 0.97 5.49
C LEU A 172 -10.68 1.14 6.99
N ILE A 173 -11.62 2.02 7.33
CA ILE A 173 -12.07 2.20 8.72
C ILE A 173 -12.68 0.90 9.27
N ASN A 174 -13.48 0.21 8.45
CA ASN A 174 -14.00 -1.11 8.82
C ASN A 174 -12.86 -2.11 9.06
N TYR A 175 -11.81 -2.14 8.23
CA TYR A 175 -10.66 -3.01 8.47
C TYR A 175 -9.90 -2.68 9.75
N CYS A 176 -9.70 -1.39 10.07
CA CYS A 176 -9.08 -1.01 11.33
C CYS A 176 -9.89 -1.54 12.53
N THR A 177 -11.19 -1.24 12.55
CA THR A 177 -12.09 -1.53 13.68
C THR A 177 -12.45 -3.00 13.84
N SER A 178 -12.47 -3.77 12.74
CA SER A 178 -12.78 -5.21 12.76
C SER A 178 -11.56 -6.12 12.84
N ALA A 179 -10.35 -5.58 12.67
CA ALA A 179 -9.10 -6.34 12.81
C ALA A 179 -8.95 -6.88 14.23
N SER A 180 -8.71 -8.19 14.35
CA SER A 180 -8.40 -8.80 15.65
C SER A 180 -7.06 -8.31 16.20
N GLU A 181 -6.75 -8.61 17.46
CA GLU A 181 -5.44 -8.29 18.06
C GLU A 181 -4.27 -8.91 17.26
N ASN A 182 -4.51 -10.06 16.61
CA ASN A 182 -3.50 -10.76 15.81
C ASN A 182 -3.36 -10.21 14.37
N ASP A 183 -4.22 -9.27 13.96
CA ASP A 183 -4.23 -8.69 12.61
C ASP A 183 -3.55 -7.29 12.59
N GLU A 184 -2.43 -7.14 13.30
CA GLU A 184 -1.70 -5.87 13.40
C GLU A 184 -1.28 -5.31 12.02
N GLU A 185 -0.76 -6.17 11.14
CA GLU A 185 -0.35 -5.80 9.77
C GLU A 185 -1.51 -5.22 8.95
N LEU A 186 -2.71 -5.80 9.09
CA LEU A 186 -3.92 -5.33 8.40
C LEU A 186 -4.32 -3.93 8.87
N ARG A 187 -4.27 -3.71 10.18
CA ARG A 187 -4.57 -2.42 10.80
C ARG A 187 -3.54 -1.37 10.41
N GLU A 188 -2.26 -1.70 10.46
CA GLU A 188 -1.17 -0.79 10.08
C GLU A 188 -1.30 -0.35 8.62
N TYR A 189 -1.50 -1.27 7.68
CA TYR A 189 -1.66 -0.90 6.27
C TYR A 189 -2.92 -0.09 6.00
N SER A 190 -4.00 -0.34 6.74
CA SER A 190 -5.23 0.44 6.63
C SER A 190 -5.01 1.89 7.11
N LEU A 191 -4.31 2.08 8.23
CA LEU A 191 -3.94 3.39 8.75
C LEU A 191 -2.97 4.13 7.82
N GLN A 192 -1.94 3.46 7.29
CA GLN A 192 -1.01 4.04 6.31
C GLN A 192 -1.73 4.49 5.03
N ALA A 193 -2.74 3.74 4.56
CA ALA A 193 -3.54 4.15 3.43
C ALA A 193 -4.42 5.37 3.75
N LEU A 194 -5.04 5.42 4.94
CA LEU A 194 -5.79 6.61 5.40
C LEU A 194 -4.89 7.85 5.52
N GLU A 195 -3.69 7.71 6.08
CA GLU A 195 -2.68 8.78 6.13
C GLU A 195 -2.33 9.29 4.73
N SER A 196 -2.09 8.37 3.79
CA SER A 196 -1.84 8.72 2.38
C SER A 196 -2.99 9.56 1.82
N PHE A 197 -4.24 9.21 2.10
CA PHE A 197 -5.39 9.97 1.61
C PHE A 197 -5.47 11.37 2.22
N LEU A 198 -5.19 11.50 3.52
CA LEU A 198 -5.13 12.80 4.21
C LEU A 198 -4.11 13.73 3.55
N LEU A 199 -2.95 13.19 3.19
CA LEU A 199 -1.86 13.94 2.55
C LEU A 199 -2.15 14.28 1.08
N ARG A 200 -2.78 13.37 0.33
CA ARG A 200 -2.92 13.48 -1.13
C ARG A 200 -4.22 14.13 -1.58
N CYS A 201 -5.27 14.01 -0.77
CA CYS A 201 -6.62 14.50 -1.08
C CYS A 201 -7.22 15.33 0.09
N PRO A 202 -6.51 16.34 0.63
CA PRO A 202 -6.90 17.02 1.88
C PRO A 202 -8.26 17.73 1.81
N ARG A 203 -8.71 18.13 0.61
CA ARG A 203 -10.02 18.75 0.40
C ARG A 203 -11.14 17.71 0.44
N ASP A 204 -10.97 16.64 -0.32
CA ASP A 204 -12.01 15.63 -0.55
C ASP A 204 -12.21 14.71 0.66
N ILE A 205 -11.15 14.48 1.46
CA ILE A 205 -11.23 13.64 2.67
C ILE A 205 -11.79 14.37 3.90
N SER A 206 -11.98 15.69 3.82
CA SER A 206 -12.27 16.55 4.98
C SER A 206 -13.42 16.07 5.87
N SER A 207 -14.46 15.47 5.28
CA SER A 207 -15.62 14.93 6.02
C SER A 207 -15.29 13.72 6.91
N TYR A 208 -14.17 13.05 6.68
CA TYR A 208 -13.73 11.87 7.44
C TYR A 208 -12.66 12.18 8.48
N CYS A 209 -12.16 13.43 8.54
CA CYS A 209 -11.03 13.79 9.41
C CYS A 209 -11.32 13.50 10.89
N ASP A 210 -12.51 13.84 11.39
CA ASP A 210 -12.87 13.59 12.79
C ASP A 210 -12.92 12.09 13.10
N GLU A 211 -13.47 11.28 12.20
CA GLU A 211 -13.55 9.83 12.34
C GLU A 211 -12.15 9.19 12.34
N ILE A 212 -11.28 9.59 11.42
CA ILE A 212 -9.89 9.10 11.33
C ILE A 212 -9.08 9.56 12.55
N LEU A 213 -9.30 10.78 13.04
CA LEU A 213 -8.65 11.28 14.25
C LEU A 213 -9.06 10.46 15.49
N HIS A 214 -10.35 10.18 15.67
CA HIS A 214 -10.81 9.34 16.77
C HIS A 214 -10.22 7.93 16.68
N LEU A 215 -10.23 7.32 15.50
CA LEU A 215 -9.66 6.00 15.24
C LEU A 215 -8.16 5.95 15.57
N THR A 216 -7.38 6.95 15.11
CA THR A 216 -5.94 7.00 15.38
C THR A 216 -5.63 7.24 16.85
N LEU A 217 -6.39 8.09 17.54
CA LEU A 217 -6.23 8.30 18.98
C LEU A 217 -6.54 7.04 19.80
N GLU A 218 -7.53 6.24 19.39
CA GLU A 218 -7.84 4.96 20.04
C GLU A 218 -6.64 4.01 20.00
N TYR A 219 -6.01 3.84 18.85
CA TYR A 219 -4.84 2.97 18.72
C TYR A 219 -3.57 3.54 19.34
N LEU A 220 -3.44 4.87 19.44
CA LEU A 220 -2.31 5.49 20.12
C LEU A 220 -2.35 5.26 21.65
N ARG A 221 -3.54 5.01 22.21
CA ARG A 221 -3.70 4.67 23.63
C ARG A 221 -3.28 3.24 23.97
N TYR A 222 -3.05 2.40 22.96
CA TYR A 222 -2.60 1.04 23.16
C TYR A 222 -1.10 1.03 23.48
N ASP A 223 -0.75 0.75 24.74
CA ASP A 223 0.63 0.50 25.15
C ASP A 223 0.86 -1.02 25.26
N PRO A 224 1.58 -1.64 24.31
CA PRO A 224 1.84 -3.08 24.33
C PRO A 224 2.71 -3.54 25.52
N ASN A 225 3.33 -2.60 26.25
CA ASN A 225 4.10 -2.87 27.46
C ASN A 225 3.32 -2.57 28.74
N PHE A 226 2.04 -2.15 28.64
CA PHE A 226 1.21 -1.89 29.81
C PHE A 226 0.77 -3.21 30.45
N THR A 227 1.52 -3.64 31.45
CA THR A 227 1.16 -4.79 32.29
C THR A 227 0.24 -4.32 33.42
N ASP A 228 -1.08 -4.44 33.24
CA ASP A 228 -2.08 -4.22 34.30
C ASP A 228 -1.93 -5.19 35.50
N ASN A 229 -1.01 -6.16 35.42
CA ASN A 229 -0.67 -7.11 36.49
C ASN A 229 0.44 -6.62 37.43
N MET A 230 0.47 -5.33 37.75
CA MET A 230 0.93 -4.96 39.10
C MET A 230 -0.27 -5.16 40.02
N GLU A 231 -0.62 -6.44 40.29
CA GLU A 231 -1.27 -6.74 41.57
C GLU A 231 -0.39 -6.05 42.60
N GLU A 232 -0.94 -5.00 43.23
CA GLU A 232 -0.29 -4.36 44.37
C GLU A 232 0.10 -5.49 45.31
N ASP A 233 1.40 -5.77 45.43
CA ASP A 233 1.96 -6.48 46.57
C ASP A 233 1.52 -5.67 47.79
N THR A 234 0.34 -5.97 48.30
CA THR A 234 -0.10 -5.64 49.65
C THR A 234 0.80 -6.42 50.58
N ASP A 235 2.03 -5.94 50.71
CA ASP A 235 3.00 -6.42 51.67
C ASP A 235 2.52 -5.90 53.04
N ASP A 236 1.75 -6.79 53.67
CA ASP A 236 1.31 -6.76 55.05
C ASP A 236 2.50 -6.45 55.98
N LYS A 237 2.68 -5.17 56.26
CA LYS A 237 3.59 -4.66 57.30
C LYS A 237 2.78 -3.83 58.26
N SER A 238 2.04 -4.55 59.10
CA SER A 238 1.70 -4.13 60.45
C SER A 238 2.88 -3.45 61.14
N HIS A 239 2.81 -2.13 61.34
CA HIS A 239 3.45 -1.46 62.46
C HIS A 239 2.55 -0.32 62.95
N GLU A 240 1.91 -0.60 64.07
CA GLU A 240 1.19 0.33 64.92
C GLU A 240 2.12 1.40 65.52
N GLU A 241 1.55 2.60 65.65
CA GLU A 241 1.87 3.69 66.61
C GLU A 241 3.22 4.43 66.39
N GLU A 242 3.30 5.77 66.35
CA GLU A 242 2.68 6.78 67.21
C GLU A 242 2.36 8.09 66.48
N GLU A 243 1.43 8.83 67.10
CA GLU A 243 0.88 10.14 66.81
C GLU A 243 1.92 11.25 66.62
N ASP A 244 1.69 12.17 65.68
CA ASP A 244 1.87 13.61 65.96
C ASP A 244 1.12 14.46 64.91
N GLU A 245 -0.04 14.93 65.36
CA GLU A 245 -0.86 15.98 64.78
C GLU A 245 -0.12 17.34 64.80
N TYR A 246 -0.36 18.20 63.80
CA TYR A 246 0.08 19.60 63.59
C TYR A 246 1.00 19.82 62.38
N VAL A 247 0.43 20.04 61.19
CA VAL A 247 0.49 21.34 60.47
C VAL A 247 -0.66 21.34 59.45
N PHE A 248 -1.87 21.65 59.92
CA PHE A 248 -2.88 22.25 59.06
C PHE A 248 -2.47 23.72 58.83
N CYS A 249 -2.75 24.25 57.64
CA CYS A 249 -2.74 25.69 57.34
C CYS A 249 -1.38 26.37 57.08
N LYS A 250 -0.83 26.18 55.88
CA LYS A 250 0.05 27.21 55.27
C LYS A 250 0.01 27.31 53.73
N VAL A 251 -0.53 26.31 53.03
CA VAL A 251 -0.56 26.34 51.54
C VAL A 251 -1.84 27.01 51.00
N CYS A 252 -2.96 26.98 51.74
CA CYS A 252 -4.20 27.63 51.30
C CYS A 252 -4.25 29.16 51.53
N GLU A 253 -3.38 29.72 52.39
CA GLU A 253 -3.32 31.19 52.62
C GLU A 253 -2.38 31.93 51.66
N LEU A 254 -1.47 31.23 50.97
CA LEU A 254 -0.52 31.86 50.02
C LEU A 254 -1.08 32.00 48.59
N MET A 255 -2.24 31.42 48.27
CA MET A 255 -2.85 31.47 46.93
C MET A 255 -4.07 32.42 46.84
N ASN A 256 -4.46 33.08 47.94
CA ASN A 256 -5.65 33.93 47.98
C ASN A 256 -5.39 35.43 48.28
N ASN A 257 -4.13 35.88 48.24
CA ASN A 257 -3.78 37.29 48.49
C ASN A 257 -2.69 37.88 47.55
N ALA A 258 -2.66 37.44 46.29
CA ALA A 258 -2.00 38.18 45.22
C ALA A 258 -2.83 38.11 43.92
N CYS A 259 -3.85 38.98 43.88
CA CYS A 259 -4.62 39.40 42.72
C CYS A 259 -4.12 40.82 42.35
N PRO A 260 -4.18 41.36 41.13
CA PRO A 260 -4.26 40.79 39.77
C PRO A 260 -2.90 40.64 39.08
#